data_AF-A0A2A6RIV0-F1
#
_entry.id   AF-A0A2A6RIV0-F1
#
_cell.length_a   1.000
_cell.length_b   1.000
_cell.length_c   1.000
_cell.angle_alpha   90.00
_cell.angle_beta   90.00
_cell.angle_gamma   90.00
#
_symmetry.space_group_name_H-M   'P 1'
#
loop_
_entity.id
_entity.type
_entity.pdbx_description
1 polymer ?
#
loop_
_entity_poly.entity_id
_entity_poly.type
_entity_poly.pdbx_seq_one_letter_code
_entity_poly.pdbx_strand_id
1 'polypeptide(L)'
;MLQINISDALYESLLRTAQQANQPLDIFIATLLKTVAEEAAHDPIEAWIGAFPSNHANWADQHDRILGENSMVLQKENHED
;
A
#
# COMPACT_ATOMS: atom_id res chain seq x y z
N MET A 1 -20.43 2.37 15.67
CA MET A 1 -19.25 2.60 16.53
C MET A 1 -18.24 1.51 16.17
N LEU A 2 -17.06 1.88 15.67
CA LEU A 2 -16.00 0.93 15.35
C LEU A 2 -15.28 0.54 16.65
N GLN A 3 -15.12 -0.75 16.90
CA GLN A 3 -14.32 -1.28 18.01
C GLN A 3 -13.19 -2.11 17.41
N ILE A 4 -11.96 -1.80 17.80
CA ILE A 4 -10.76 -2.51 17.33
C ILE A 4 -10.16 -3.20 18.54
N ASN A 5 -9.98 -4.51 18.46
CA ASN A 5 -9.32 -5.28 19.50
C ASN A 5 -7.82 -5.36 19.18
N ILE A 6 -6.99 -4.76 20.02
CA ILE A 6 -5.53 -4.72 19.88
C ILE A 6 -4.87 -5.12 21.19
N SER A 7 -3.58 -5.45 21.14
CA SER A 7 -2.81 -5.71 22.36
C SER A 7 -2.60 -4.43 23.17
N ASP A 8 -2.49 -4.56 24.49
CA ASP A 8 -2.25 -3.43 25.39
C ASP A 8 -0.97 -2.68 25.01
N ALA A 9 0.08 -3.41 24.62
CA ALA A 9 1.35 -2.82 24.19
C ALA A 9 1.17 -1.92 22.95
N LEU A 10 0.33 -2.33 21.99
CA LEU A 10 0.04 -1.53 20.81
C LEU A 10 -0.82 -0.31 21.17
N TYR A 11 -1.84 -0.48 22.02
CA TYR A 11 -2.67 0.62 22.50
C TYR A 11 -1.82 1.72 23.17
N GLU A 12 -0.94 1.33 24.08
CA GLU A 12 -0.04 2.26 24.79
C GLU A 12 0.92 2.99 23.84
N SER A 13 1.42 2.29 22.81
CA SER A 13 2.25 2.91 21.79
C SER A 13 1.46 3.96 21.01
N LEU A 14 0.25 3.64 20.57
CA LEU A 14 -0.62 4.55 19.82
C LEU A 14 -1.03 5.77 20.64
N LEU A 15 -1.37 5.57 21.93
CA LEU A 15 -1.69 6.66 22.86
C LEU A 15 -0.51 7.62 23.02
N ARG A 16 0.70 7.08 23.20
CA ARG A 16 1.92 7.90 23.33
C ARG A 16 2.20 8.69 22.06
N THR A 17 2.07 8.06 20.89
CA THR A 17 2.30 8.76 19.61
C THR A 17 1.27 9.86 19.38
N ALA A 18 -0.01 9.61 19.70
CA ALA A 18 -1.06 10.64 19.60
C ALA A 18 -0.76 11.83 20.53
N GLN A 19 -0.31 11.59 21.77
CA GLN A 19 0.11 12.64 22.70
C GLN A 19 1.30 13.45 22.16
N GLN A 20 2.30 12.79 21.58
CA GLN A 20 3.46 13.45 20.95
C GLN A 20 3.05 14.31 19.76
N ALA A 21 2.04 13.87 18.99
CA ALA A 21 1.44 14.63 17.90
C ALA A 21 0.47 15.73 18.38
N ASN A 22 0.24 15.85 19.70
CA ASN A 22 -0.75 16.74 20.31
C ASN A 22 -2.17 16.56 19.72
N GLN A 23 -2.55 15.32 19.47
CA GLN A 23 -3.85 14.95 18.89
C GLN A 23 -4.62 14.01 19.83
N PRO A 24 -5.96 14.10 19.85
CA PRO A 24 -6.80 13.05 20.44
C PRO A 24 -6.56 11.70 19.76
N LEU A 25 -6.56 10.62 20.54
CA LEU A 25 -6.25 9.27 20.05
C LEU A 25 -7.19 8.82 18.92
N ASP A 26 -8.48 9.10 19.03
CA ASP A 26 -9.49 8.79 18.02
C ASP A 26 -9.20 9.50 16.68
N ILE A 27 -8.83 10.78 16.72
CA ILE A 27 -8.46 11.56 15.52
C ILE A 27 -7.17 11.02 14.91
N PHE A 28 -6.17 10.72 15.73
CA PHE A 28 -4.91 10.15 15.29
C PHE A 28 -5.11 8.80 14.58
N ILE A 29 -5.89 7.90 15.18
CA ILE A 29 -6.17 6.58 14.61
C ILE A 29 -6.99 6.68 13.33
N ALA A 30 -8.01 7.54 13.29
CA ALA A 30 -8.81 7.74 12.07
C ALA A 30 -7.93 8.25 10.91
N THR A 31 -7.01 9.16 11.20
CA THR A 31 -6.06 9.69 10.21
C THR A 31 -5.10 8.60 9.72
N LEU A 32 -4.52 7.84 10.64
CA LEU A 32 -3.62 6.73 10.31
C LEU A 32 -4.32 5.68 9.43
N LEU A 33 -5.54 5.27 9.83
CA LEU A 33 -6.32 4.30 9.06
C LEU A 33 -6.69 4.83 7.68
N LYS A 34 -7.03 6.12 7.57
CA LYS A 34 -7.29 6.76 6.28
C LYS A 34 -6.05 6.70 5.38
N THR A 35 -4.89 7.10 5.88
CA THR A 35 -3.64 7.09 5.10
C THR A 35 -3.30 5.68 4.62
N VAL A 36 -3.36 4.68 5.51
CA VAL A 36 -3.07 3.29 5.13
C VAL A 36 -4.10 2.77 4.13
N ALA A 37 -5.39 3.10 4.29
CA ALA A 37 -6.42 2.70 3.34
C ALA A 37 -6.24 3.37 1.96
N GLU A 38 -5.84 4.64 1.92
CA GLU A 38 -5.54 5.37 0.69
C GLU A 38 -4.29 4.81 0.00
N GLU A 39 -3.23 4.51 0.76
CA GLU A 39 -2.01 3.87 0.23
C GLU A 39 -2.30 2.48 -0.32
N ALA A 40 -3.10 1.67 0.38
CA ALA A 40 -3.50 0.34 -0.11
C ALA A 40 -4.40 0.43 -1.35
N ALA A 41 -5.32 1.39 -1.42
CA ALA A 41 -6.21 1.58 -2.56
C ALA A 41 -5.48 2.05 -3.82
N HIS A 42 -4.38 2.79 -3.64
CA HIS A 42 -3.54 3.27 -4.74
C HIS A 42 -2.19 2.54 -4.78
N ASP A 43 -2.10 1.35 -4.19
CA ASP A 43 -0.85 0.59 -4.19
C ASP A 43 -0.50 0.30 -5.65
N PRO A 44 0.52 0.97 -6.20
CA PRO A 44 0.84 0.83 -7.60
C PRO A 44 1.31 -0.58 -7.88
N ILE A 45 1.75 -1.36 -6.88
CA ILE A 45 2.27 -2.73 -6.98
C ILE A 45 1.13 -3.75 -7.08
N GLU A 46 -0.02 -3.53 -6.45
CA GLU A 46 -1.16 -4.49 -6.55
C GLU A 46 -1.58 -4.71 -8.01
N ALA A 47 -1.57 -3.66 -8.84
CA ALA A 47 -1.80 -3.78 -10.28
C ALA A 47 -0.77 -4.66 -11.02
N TRP A 48 0.39 -4.93 -10.41
CA TRP A 48 1.44 -5.79 -10.96
C TRP A 48 1.43 -7.21 -10.40
N ILE A 49 0.83 -7.44 -9.22
CA ILE A 49 0.77 -8.76 -8.59
C ILE A 49 -0.17 -9.65 -9.44
N GLY A 50 0.42 -10.49 -10.29
CA GLY A 50 -0.30 -11.36 -11.22
C GLY A 50 -0.40 -10.85 -12.66
N ALA A 51 -0.05 -9.59 -12.92
CA ALA A 51 0.05 -9.06 -14.30
C ALA A 51 1.21 -9.67 -15.08
N PHE A 52 2.22 -10.20 -14.39
CA PHE A 52 3.32 -10.92 -15.02
C PHE A 52 3.00 -12.41 -15.12
N PRO A 53 2.79 -12.96 -16.32
CA PRO A 53 2.64 -14.40 -16.51
C PRO A 53 3.93 -15.11 -16.08
N SER A 54 3.86 -15.81 -14.94
CA SER A 54 4.95 -16.58 -14.32
C SER A 54 5.46 -17.78 -15.14
N ASN A 55 4.93 -17.97 -16.35
CA ASN A 55 5.32 -19.05 -17.26
C ASN A 55 6.50 -18.70 -18.18
N HIS A 56 7.17 -17.57 -17.95
CA HIS A 56 8.40 -17.22 -18.67
C HIS A 56 9.58 -17.94 -18.02
N ALA A 57 9.97 -19.08 -18.62
CA ALA A 57 11.09 -19.91 -18.19
C ALA A 57 12.44 -19.17 -18.04
N ASN A 58 12.55 -17.93 -18.56
CA ASN A 58 13.75 -17.10 -18.57
C ASN A 58 13.63 -15.85 -17.69
N TRP A 59 12.70 -15.82 -16.72
CA TRP A 59 12.52 -14.70 -15.78
C TRP A 59 13.85 -14.24 -15.17
N ALA A 60 14.67 -15.17 -14.70
CA ALA A 60 15.95 -14.87 -14.07
C ALA A 60 16.94 -14.12 -14.98
N ASP A 61 16.85 -14.33 -16.30
CA ASP A 61 17.80 -13.79 -17.27
C ASP A 61 17.30 -12.51 -17.96
N GLN A 62 15.99 -12.27 -17.96
CA GLN A 62 15.37 -11.21 -18.77
C GLN A 62 14.51 -10.26 -17.95
N HIS A 63 14.72 -10.26 -16.63
CA HIS A 63 13.81 -9.59 -15.72
C HIS A 63 13.67 -8.10 -15.96
N ASP A 64 14.80 -7.41 -16.15
CA ASP A 64 14.84 -5.97 -16.43
C ASP A 64 14.10 -5.60 -17.72
N ARG A 65 14.17 -6.47 -18.73
CA ARG A 65 13.47 -6.28 -20.00
C ARG A 65 11.97 -6.48 -19.86
N ILE A 66 11.54 -7.55 -19.17
CA ILE A 66 10.13 -7.88 -18.94
C ILE A 66 9.45 -6.77 -18.11
N LEU A 67 10.12 -6.27 -17.07
CA LEU A 67 9.64 -5.14 -16.29
C LEU A 67 9.56 -3.86 -17.13
N GLY A 68 10.59 -3.59 -17.95
CA GLY A 68 10.65 -2.39 -18.81
C GLY A 68 9.57 -2.34 -19.88
N GLU A 69 9.27 -3.45 -20.55
CA GLU A 69 8.23 -3.54 -21.57
C GLU A 69 6.82 -3.34 -20.97
N ASN A 70 6.53 -3.90 -19.79
CA ASN A 70 5.24 -3.74 -19.13
C ASN A 70 5.04 -2.34 -18.51
N SER A 71 6.12 -1.68 -18.10
CA SER A 71 6.08 -0.28 -17.60
C SER A 71 5.59 0.71 -18.66
N MET A 72 5.89 0.47 -19.94
CA MET A 72 5.43 1.31 -21.06
C MET A 72 3.97 1.07 -21.44
N VAL A 73 3.45 -0.15 -21.24
CA VAL A 73 2.05 -0.49 -21.56
C VAL A 73 1.10 0.14 -20.53
N LEU A 74 1.44 0.08 -19.24
CA LEU A 74 0.63 0.67 -18.17
C LEU A 74 0.59 2.21 -18.19
N GLN A 75 1.60 2.87 -18.77
CA GLN A 75 1.56 4.32 -18.99
C GLN A 75 0.62 4.74 -20.12
N LYS A 76 0.34 3.86 -21.09
CA LYS A 76 -0.57 4.15 -22.20
C LYS A 76 -2.04 4.06 -21.79
N GLU A 77 -2.38 3.10 -20.93
CA GLU A 77 -3.76 2.92 -20.44
C GLU A 77 -4.20 4.02 -19.46
N ASN A 78 -3.28 4.70 -18.76
CA ASN A 78 -3.59 5.81 -17.86
C ASN A 78 -3.73 7.18 -18.55
N HIS A 79 -3.57 7.25 -19.87
CA HIS A 79 -3.62 8.50 -20.66
C HIS A 79 -4.77 8.54 -21.68
N GLU A 80 -5.63 7.52 -21.71
CA GLU A 80 -6.89 7.53 -22.46
C GLU A 80 -8.08 7.62 -21.49
N ASP A 81 -8.27 8.81 -20.89
CA ASP A 81 -9.55 9.34 -20.39
C ASP A 81 -9.50 10.88 -20.41
#